data_AF-A0A9E4LI90-F1
#
_entry.id   AF-A0A9E4LI90-F1
#
_cell.length_a   1.000
_cell.length_b   1.000
_cell.length_c   1.000
_cell.angle_alpha   90.00
_cell.angle_beta   90.00
_cell.angle_gamma   90.00
#
_symmetry.space_group_name_H-M   'P 1'
#
loop_
_entity.id
_entity.type
_entity.pdbx_description
1 polymer ?
#
loop_
_entity_poly.entity_id
_entity_poly.type
_entity_poly.pdbx_seq_one_letter_code
_entity_poly.pdbx_strand_id
1 'polypeptide(L)'
;MDEGLVDEVEFSLDSGTPEDFEDLRVNAKWKLFFENVKFFAEYTRKSNRHIRIYGITIIPEPGPLNYSWMHPEFVELAQLFDHHEMRRLHDWGGEVDLPGDHHTGVGRKDSEKTVLKARGCDLVLRQMIWLPNGDVTICCNDLDSKGVVGNILNDSLWDIYNSPERRKYLDLLDAGHKAELELCKDCQTF
;
A
#
# COMPACT_ATOMS: atom_id res chain seq x y z
N MET A 1 11.13 11.81 -24.10
CA MET A 1 10.95 11.42 -22.69
C MET A 1 9.57 10.83 -22.43
N ASP A 2 8.61 10.89 -23.37
CA ASP A 2 7.39 10.08 -23.27
C ASP A 2 6.85 9.72 -24.67
N GLU A 3 6.83 8.43 -24.98
CA GLU A 3 6.26 7.87 -26.22
C GLU A 3 4.73 7.74 -26.15
N GLY A 4 4.10 8.13 -25.03
CA GLY A 4 2.66 7.99 -24.77
C GLY A 4 2.31 6.61 -24.24
N LEU A 5 3.23 6.02 -23.48
CA LEU A 5 3.13 4.66 -22.93
C LEU A 5 2.77 4.64 -21.44
N VAL A 6 2.71 5.82 -20.81
CA VAL A 6 2.43 5.96 -19.38
C VAL A 6 1.07 6.60 -19.21
N ASP A 7 0.13 5.84 -18.63
CA ASP A 7 -1.21 6.32 -18.30
C ASP A 7 -1.26 6.99 -16.93
N GLU A 8 -0.44 6.52 -16.00
CA GLU A 8 -0.50 6.88 -14.59
C GLU A 8 0.87 6.85 -13.94
N VAL A 9 1.12 7.81 -13.03
CA VAL A 9 2.28 7.83 -12.16
C VAL A 9 1.81 8.12 -10.74
N GLU A 10 2.24 7.30 -9.79
CA GLU A 10 2.02 7.51 -8.37
C GLU A 10 3.34 7.88 -7.67
N PHE A 11 3.32 8.90 -6.82
CA PHE A 11 4.44 9.31 -6.00
C PHE A 11 4.16 9.00 -4.52
N SER A 12 5.16 8.52 -3.79
CA SER A 12 5.09 8.42 -2.33
C SER A 12 5.65 9.68 -1.66
N LEU A 13 4.82 10.37 -0.87
CA LEU A 13 5.12 11.65 -0.21
C LEU A 13 5.14 11.48 1.31
N ASP A 14 5.71 10.39 1.82
CA ASP A 14 5.54 10.01 3.23
C ASP A 14 5.96 11.11 4.23
N SER A 15 5.16 11.23 5.30
CA SER A 15 5.12 12.34 6.27
C SER A 15 4.44 13.63 5.78
N GLY A 16 4.63 14.74 6.50
CA GLY A 16 4.10 16.05 6.17
C GLY A 16 5.09 17.19 6.36
N THR A 17 6.36 16.90 6.63
CA THR A 17 7.44 17.89 6.70
C THR A 17 8.68 17.39 5.96
N PRO A 18 9.51 18.29 5.40
CA PRO A 18 10.77 17.93 4.74
C PRO A 18 11.68 17.05 5.59
N GLU A 19 11.82 17.39 6.87
CA GLU A 19 12.72 16.70 7.81
C GLU A 19 12.28 15.25 8.02
N ASP A 20 11.03 15.04 8.40
CA ASP A 20 10.46 13.70 8.58
C ASP A 20 10.42 12.88 7.28
N PHE A 21 10.19 13.52 6.13
CA PHE A 21 10.29 12.83 4.85
C PHE A 21 11.69 12.28 4.60
N GLU A 22 12.74 13.06 4.87
CA GLU A 22 14.12 12.59 4.72
C GLU A 22 14.51 11.56 5.79
N ASP A 23 13.93 11.62 6.98
CA ASP A 23 14.12 10.61 8.03
C ASP A 23 13.48 9.26 7.63
N LEU A 24 12.22 9.28 7.19
CA LEU A 24 11.51 8.08 6.72
C LEU A 24 12.08 7.53 5.40
N ARG A 25 12.47 8.42 4.49
CA ARG A 25 13.04 8.08 3.18
C ARG A 25 14.52 8.44 3.16
N VAL A 26 15.33 7.68 3.91
CA VAL A 26 16.78 7.90 4.18
C VAL A 26 17.62 8.40 2.98
N ASN A 27 17.34 7.94 1.77
CA ASN A 27 18.09 8.31 0.55
C ASN A 27 17.43 9.40 -0.31
N ALA A 28 16.20 9.78 0.01
CA ALA A 28 15.49 10.85 -0.68
C ALA A 28 15.88 12.21 -0.09
N LYS A 29 15.83 13.24 -0.94
CA LYS A 29 16.06 14.63 -0.54
C LYS A 29 14.86 15.47 -0.91
N TRP A 30 14.27 16.11 0.10
CA TRP A 30 12.97 16.76 -0.05
C TRP A 30 12.97 17.77 -1.18
N LYS A 31 13.96 18.67 -1.20
CA LYS A 31 14.07 19.71 -2.23
C LYS A 31 14.10 19.12 -3.64
N LEU A 32 14.95 18.11 -3.87
CA LEU A 32 15.07 17.48 -5.19
C LEU A 32 13.79 16.73 -5.58
N PHE A 33 13.18 16.04 -4.62
CA PHE A 33 11.91 15.36 -4.82
C PHE A 33 10.81 16.35 -5.22
N PHE A 34 10.62 17.41 -4.43
CA PHE A 34 9.63 18.45 -4.67
C PHE A 34 9.81 19.10 -6.05
N GLU A 35 11.03 19.55 -6.37
CA GLU A 35 11.34 20.19 -7.66
C GLU A 35 11.02 19.27 -8.84
N ASN A 36 11.38 17.98 -8.75
CA ASN A 36 11.16 17.00 -9.82
C ASN A 36 9.67 16.65 -9.99
N VAL A 37 8.95 16.40 -8.89
CA VAL A 37 7.54 16.03 -8.93
C VAL A 37 6.69 17.20 -9.40
N LYS A 38 6.98 18.41 -8.91
CA LYS A 38 6.31 19.64 -9.37
C LYS A 38 6.57 19.88 -10.85
N PHE A 39 7.83 19.77 -11.30
CA PHE A 39 8.17 19.90 -12.71
C PHE A 39 7.40 18.88 -13.57
N PHE A 40 7.38 17.61 -13.15
CA PHE A 40 6.67 16.56 -13.86
C PHE A 40 5.17 16.86 -13.94
N ALA A 41 4.53 17.20 -12.82
CA ALA A 41 3.12 17.50 -12.77
C ALA A 41 2.75 18.71 -13.64
N GLU A 42 3.51 19.79 -13.58
CA GLU A 42 3.26 20.95 -14.44
C GLU A 42 3.50 20.64 -15.92
N TYR A 43 4.51 19.83 -16.24
CA TYR A 43 4.83 19.43 -17.59
C TYR A 43 3.69 18.61 -18.21
N THR A 44 3.18 17.60 -17.49
CA THR A 44 2.08 16.77 -17.99
C THR A 44 0.81 17.58 -18.19
N ARG A 45 0.49 18.53 -17.29
CA ARG A 45 -0.68 19.42 -17.41
C ARG A 45 -0.61 20.39 -18.58
N LYS A 46 0.60 20.82 -18.96
CA LYS A 46 0.83 21.65 -20.16
C LYS A 46 0.86 20.81 -21.45
N SER A 47 1.09 19.51 -21.34
CA SER A 47 1.09 18.60 -22.47
C SER A 47 -0.34 18.24 -22.89
N ASN A 48 -0.55 17.90 -24.17
CA ASN A 48 -1.85 17.44 -24.66
C ASN A 48 -2.13 15.97 -24.29
N ARG A 49 -1.48 15.43 -23.25
CA ARG A 49 -1.61 14.06 -22.79
C ARG A 49 -2.05 14.05 -21.33
N HIS A 50 -3.10 13.29 -21.06
CA HIS A 50 -3.66 13.14 -19.72
C HIS A 50 -3.00 11.97 -18.98
N ILE A 51 -1.76 12.16 -18.54
CA ILE A 51 -1.17 11.28 -17.52
C ILE A 51 -1.85 11.60 -16.20
N ARG A 52 -2.45 10.59 -15.56
CA ARG A 52 -3.00 10.74 -14.22
C ARG A 52 -1.89 10.69 -13.19
N ILE A 53 -1.95 11.58 -12.22
CA ILE A 53 -0.96 11.69 -11.16
C ILE A 53 -1.64 11.38 -9.84
N TYR A 54 -1.12 10.36 -9.18
CA TYR A 54 -1.55 9.94 -7.87
C TYR A 54 -0.46 10.26 -6.85
N GLY A 55 -0.86 10.48 -5.62
CA GLY A 55 0.07 10.58 -4.50
C GLY A 55 -0.43 9.77 -3.33
N ILE A 56 0.50 9.15 -2.63
CA ILE A 56 0.23 8.46 -1.38
C ILE A 56 1.16 8.96 -0.30
N THR A 57 0.59 9.24 0.87
CA THR A 57 1.34 9.71 2.02
C THR A 57 1.07 8.81 3.21
N ILE A 58 2.11 8.14 3.70
CA ILE A 58 2.06 7.49 5.00
C ILE A 58 2.33 8.53 6.08
N ILE A 59 1.41 8.67 7.03
CA ILE A 59 1.55 9.57 8.18
C ILE A 59 1.62 8.71 9.46
N PRO A 60 2.80 8.63 10.10
CA PRO A 60 2.94 8.00 11.41
C PRO A 60 2.09 8.70 12.49
N GLU A 61 1.67 7.95 13.50
CA GLU A 61 1.09 8.57 14.70
C GLU A 61 2.15 9.43 15.43
N PRO A 62 1.76 10.57 16.05
CA PRO A 62 0.39 11.07 16.23
C PRO A 62 -0.11 12.03 15.13
N GLY A 63 0.56 12.10 13.97
CA GLY A 63 0.22 13.06 12.91
C GLY A 63 -1.22 12.87 12.41
N PRO A 64 -2.07 13.92 12.33
CA PRO A 64 -3.43 13.74 11.86
C PRO A 64 -3.48 13.55 10.32
N LEU A 65 -4.41 12.74 9.83
CA LEU A 65 -4.61 12.47 8.40
C LEU A 65 -5.32 13.65 7.69
N ASN A 66 -4.71 14.83 7.70
CA ASN A 66 -5.19 16.01 7.01
C ASN A 66 -4.04 16.99 6.70
N TYR A 67 -4.32 18.02 5.91
CA TYR A 67 -3.32 19.00 5.47
C TYR A 67 -3.03 20.13 6.47
N SER A 68 -3.72 20.23 7.60
CA SER A 68 -3.70 21.47 8.42
C SER A 68 -2.36 21.77 9.08
N TRP A 69 -1.47 20.78 9.12
CA TRP A 69 -0.16 20.84 9.76
C TRP A 69 1.00 20.61 8.77
N MET A 70 0.69 20.18 7.55
CA MET A 70 1.71 19.81 6.57
C MET A 70 2.43 21.05 6.04
N HIS A 71 3.70 20.88 5.71
CA HIS A 71 4.51 21.90 5.08
C HIS A 71 3.86 22.36 3.74
N PRO A 72 3.86 23.67 3.42
CA PRO A 72 3.13 24.20 2.28
C PRO A 72 3.44 23.51 0.94
N GLU A 73 4.69 23.11 0.73
CA GLU A 73 5.11 22.40 -0.49
C GLU A 73 4.48 21.00 -0.61
N PHE A 74 4.18 20.30 0.49
CA PHE A 74 3.42 19.04 0.44
C PHE A 74 1.98 19.29 0.03
N VAL A 75 1.36 20.34 0.60
CA VAL A 75 -0.01 20.75 0.24
C VAL A 75 -0.07 21.15 -1.23
N GLU A 76 0.96 21.85 -1.73
CA GLU A 76 1.10 22.21 -3.14
C GLU A 76 1.17 20.97 -4.03
N LEU A 77 2.04 19.99 -3.74
CA LEU A 77 2.11 18.75 -4.52
C LEU A 77 0.78 17.99 -4.50
N ALA A 78 0.16 17.84 -3.33
CA ALA A 78 -1.12 17.14 -3.19
C ALA A 78 -2.24 17.79 -4.03
N GLN A 79 -2.22 19.12 -4.21
CA GLN A 79 -3.17 19.83 -5.06
C GLN A 79 -2.90 19.68 -6.56
N LEU A 80 -1.69 19.30 -6.96
CA LEU A 80 -1.34 19.03 -8.37
C LEU A 80 -1.77 17.63 -8.82
N PHE A 81 -1.97 16.72 -7.88
CA PHE A 81 -2.37 15.34 -8.14
C PHE A 81 -3.86 15.23 -8.46
N ASP A 82 -4.21 14.27 -9.31
CA ASP A 82 -5.60 13.91 -9.59
C ASP A 82 -6.23 13.18 -8.39
N HIS A 83 -5.42 12.47 -7.62
CA HIS A 83 -5.82 11.86 -6.36
C HIS A 83 -4.65 11.87 -5.36
N HIS A 84 -4.97 12.14 -4.10
CA HIS A 84 -4.00 12.04 -3.01
C HIS A 84 -4.62 11.31 -1.83
N GLU A 85 -4.01 10.19 -1.43
CA GLU A 85 -4.41 9.37 -0.29
C GLU A 85 -3.45 9.60 0.88
N MET A 86 -4.01 9.79 2.08
CA MET A 86 -3.25 9.72 3.33
C MET A 86 -3.65 8.46 4.08
N ARG A 87 -2.65 7.70 4.54
CA ARG A 87 -2.89 6.45 5.28
C ARG A 87 -1.91 6.25 6.42
N ARG A 88 -2.20 5.26 7.26
CA ARG A 88 -1.32 4.79 8.33
C ARG A 88 -0.31 3.78 7.82
N LEU A 89 0.74 3.56 8.61
CA LEU A 89 1.63 2.42 8.45
C LEU A 89 0.82 1.12 8.54
N HIS A 90 1.19 0.13 7.75
CA HIS A 90 0.66 -1.22 7.83
C HIS A 90 1.77 -2.16 8.31
N ASP A 91 1.36 -3.22 9.00
CA ASP A 91 2.20 -4.23 9.66
C ASP A 91 2.77 -5.29 8.69
N TRP A 92 2.59 -5.09 7.38
CA TRP A 92 2.96 -6.05 6.34
C TRP A 92 2.42 -7.47 6.59
N GLY A 93 1.15 -7.58 6.98
CA GLY A 93 0.56 -8.89 7.24
C GLY A 93 0.93 -9.46 8.61
N GLY A 94 1.50 -8.65 9.49
CA GLY A 94 1.93 -9.02 10.84
C GLY A 94 3.43 -9.30 10.95
N GLU A 95 4.22 -9.04 9.90
CA GLU A 95 5.68 -9.25 9.90
C GLU A 95 6.44 -8.12 10.60
N VAL A 96 5.84 -6.92 10.70
CA VAL A 96 6.50 -5.74 11.29
C VAL A 96 5.64 -5.18 12.41
N ASP A 97 6.26 -5.03 13.58
CA ASP A 97 5.64 -4.37 14.71
C ASP A 97 5.61 -2.87 14.49
N LEU A 98 4.41 -2.31 14.55
CA LEU A 98 4.24 -0.87 14.40
C LEU A 98 4.44 -0.17 15.76
N PRO A 99 5.13 0.99 15.80
CA PRO A 99 5.24 1.78 17.02
C PRO A 99 3.85 2.15 17.56
N GLY A 100 3.57 1.78 18.81
CA GLY A 100 2.25 1.94 19.44
C GLY A 100 1.36 0.70 19.37
N ASP A 101 1.75 -0.29 18.57
CA ASP A 101 1.11 -1.60 18.46
C ASP A 101 1.85 -2.57 19.39
N HIS A 102 1.50 -2.53 20.68
CA HIS A 102 1.98 -3.55 21.60
C HIS A 102 1.44 -4.90 21.13
N HIS A 103 2.33 -5.85 20.79
CA HIS A 103 2.12 -7.27 20.42
C HIS A 103 1.05 -8.05 21.22
N THR A 104 -0.17 -7.57 21.20
CA THR A 104 -1.28 -8.00 22.05
C THR A 104 -2.60 -7.78 21.34
N GLY A 105 -2.66 -7.60 20.02
CA GLY A 105 -3.94 -7.32 19.35
C GLY A 105 -4.69 -6.15 20.00
N VAL A 106 -3.97 -5.04 20.24
CA VAL A 106 -4.52 -3.80 20.82
C VAL A 106 -3.88 -2.60 20.14
N GLY A 107 -4.32 -2.36 18.90
CA GLY A 107 -4.20 -1.09 18.17
C GLY A 107 -5.56 -0.39 17.98
N ARG A 108 -6.48 -0.55 18.95
CA ARG A 108 -7.67 0.31 19.14
C ARG A 108 -7.88 0.49 20.64
N LYS A 109 -7.42 1.60 21.20
CA LYS A 109 -8.01 2.10 22.45
C LYS A 109 -9.35 2.73 22.07
N ASP A 110 -10.41 2.30 22.77
CA ASP A 110 -11.77 2.87 22.78
C ASP A 110 -12.86 2.28 21.87
N SER A 111 -12.65 1.09 21.31
CA SER A 111 -13.77 0.19 21.06
C SER A 111 -13.38 -1.19 21.55
N GLU A 112 -14.28 -1.87 22.26
CA GLU A 112 -14.20 -3.28 22.60
C GLU A 112 -13.43 -4.06 21.54
N LYS A 113 -12.56 -5.01 21.95
CA LYS A 113 -11.91 -6.01 21.10
C LYS A 113 -12.98 -6.73 20.27
N THR A 114 -13.43 -6.07 19.24
CA THR A 114 -14.16 -6.66 18.15
C THR A 114 -13.03 -7.31 17.42
N VAL A 115 -12.76 -8.57 17.75
CA VAL A 115 -12.25 -9.50 16.77
C VAL A 115 -13.20 -9.31 15.62
N LEU A 116 -12.82 -8.45 14.67
CA LEU A 116 -13.59 -8.28 13.46
C LEU A 116 -13.60 -9.69 12.90
N LYS A 117 -14.75 -10.36 13.02
CA LYS A 117 -15.12 -11.48 12.16
C LYS A 117 -15.29 -10.92 10.76
N ALA A 118 -14.26 -10.23 10.26
CA ALA A 118 -14.21 -9.69 8.93
C ALA A 118 -14.12 -10.92 8.04
N ARG A 119 -15.29 -11.31 7.54
CA ARG A 119 -15.39 -12.27 6.47
C ARG A 119 -14.83 -11.60 5.23
N GLY A 120 -13.89 -12.26 4.59
CA GLY A 120 -13.23 -11.78 3.38
C GLY A 120 -12.17 -10.71 3.66
N CYS A 121 -11.22 -10.60 2.73
CA CYS A 121 -10.19 -9.56 2.68
C CYS A 121 -10.26 -8.91 1.30
N ASP A 122 -10.41 -7.58 1.25
CA ASP A 122 -10.54 -6.87 -0.03
C ASP A 122 -9.28 -7.03 -0.90
N LEU A 123 -8.09 -7.02 -0.28
CA LEU A 123 -6.82 -7.21 -0.96
C LEU A 123 -6.77 -8.56 -1.68
N VAL A 124 -7.08 -9.66 -0.97
CA VAL A 124 -7.09 -11.01 -1.54
C VAL A 124 -8.18 -11.20 -2.61
N LEU A 125 -9.31 -10.50 -2.47
CA LEU A 125 -10.40 -10.58 -3.45
C LEU A 125 -10.08 -9.84 -4.75
N ARG A 126 -9.40 -8.70 -4.66
CA ARG A 126 -9.21 -7.77 -5.80
C ARG A 126 -7.83 -7.82 -6.43
N GLN A 127 -6.85 -8.40 -5.76
CA GLN A 127 -5.45 -8.32 -6.18
C GLN A 127 -4.85 -9.71 -6.40
N MET A 128 -3.84 -9.73 -7.27
CA MET A 128 -2.84 -10.79 -7.38
C MET A 128 -1.51 -10.11 -7.60
N ILE A 129 -0.48 -10.59 -6.91
CA ILE A 129 0.82 -9.94 -6.91
C ILE A 129 1.83 -10.89 -7.52
N TRP A 130 2.51 -10.44 -8.57
CA TRP A 130 3.60 -11.17 -9.19
C TRP A 130 4.94 -10.61 -8.71
N LEU A 131 5.74 -11.47 -8.10
CA LEU A 131 7.09 -11.19 -7.62
C LEU A 131 8.16 -11.39 -8.72
N PRO A 132 9.30 -10.69 -8.65
CA PRO A 132 10.32 -10.75 -9.71
C PRO A 132 10.85 -12.14 -10.08
N ASN A 133 10.74 -13.12 -9.18
CA ASN A 133 11.16 -14.51 -9.39
C ASN A 133 10.11 -15.37 -10.13
N GLY A 134 8.95 -14.81 -10.48
CA GLY A 134 7.87 -15.52 -11.14
C GLY A 134 6.74 -15.96 -10.20
N ASP A 135 6.95 -15.94 -8.88
CA ASP A 135 5.93 -16.36 -7.93
C ASP A 135 4.74 -15.40 -7.94
N VAL A 136 3.55 -15.96 -7.80
CA VAL A 136 2.30 -15.22 -7.66
C VAL A 136 1.81 -15.41 -6.24
N THR A 137 1.74 -14.33 -5.47
CA THR A 137 1.18 -14.30 -4.11
C THR A 137 -0.20 -13.62 -4.07
N ILE A 138 -0.98 -13.99 -3.06
CA ILE A 138 -2.37 -13.61 -2.88
C ILE A 138 -2.56 -12.17 -2.34
N CYS A 139 -1.53 -11.50 -1.84
CA CYS A 139 -1.65 -10.20 -1.18
C CYS A 139 -0.41 -9.32 -1.35
N CYS A 140 -0.59 -8.01 -1.50
CA CYS A 140 0.52 -7.04 -1.57
C CYS A 140 1.27 -6.86 -0.25
N ASN A 141 0.65 -7.26 0.87
CA ASN A 141 1.29 -7.25 2.17
C ASN A 141 2.20 -8.47 2.41
N ASP A 142 2.24 -9.43 1.49
CA ASP A 142 3.05 -10.64 1.64
C ASP A 142 4.53 -10.40 1.33
N LEU A 143 5.23 -9.74 2.26
CA LEU A 143 6.63 -9.38 2.12
C LEU A 143 7.54 -10.61 1.96
N ASP A 144 7.22 -11.69 2.67
CA ASP A 144 8.05 -12.91 2.77
C ASP A 144 7.55 -14.07 1.90
N SER A 145 6.61 -13.81 0.98
CA SER A 145 6.09 -14.83 0.06
C SER A 145 5.45 -16.05 0.76
N LYS A 146 4.78 -15.84 1.89
CA LYS A 146 4.06 -16.87 2.66
C LYS A 146 2.73 -17.29 1.99
N GLY A 147 2.20 -16.45 1.11
CA GLY A 147 0.93 -16.61 0.40
C GLY A 147 1.05 -16.97 -1.07
N VAL A 148 2.13 -17.62 -1.49
CA VAL A 148 2.34 -18.04 -2.89
C VAL A 148 1.28 -19.07 -3.30
N VAL A 149 0.62 -18.81 -4.43
CA VAL A 149 -0.46 -19.63 -5.01
C VAL A 149 -0.14 -20.17 -6.40
N GLY A 150 1.06 -19.90 -6.92
CA GLY A 150 1.55 -20.41 -8.20
C GLY A 150 2.79 -19.66 -8.70
N ASN A 151 3.27 -20.01 -9.90
CA ASN A 151 4.40 -19.32 -10.54
C ASN A 151 4.16 -19.17 -12.04
N ILE A 152 4.22 -17.92 -12.54
CA ILE A 152 3.86 -17.56 -13.92
C ILE A 152 4.84 -18.08 -14.98
N LEU A 153 6.01 -18.56 -14.58
CA LEU A 153 6.98 -19.17 -15.48
C LEU A 153 6.60 -20.63 -15.81
N ASN A 154 5.75 -21.24 -14.99
CA ASN A 154 5.34 -22.64 -15.11
C ASN A 154 3.88 -22.78 -15.57
N ASP A 155 3.00 -21.92 -15.05
CA ASP A 155 1.55 -22.02 -15.23
C ASP A 155 0.97 -20.74 -15.85
N SER A 156 -0.21 -20.84 -16.47
CA SER A 156 -0.91 -19.64 -16.95
C SER A 156 -1.50 -18.86 -15.77
N LEU A 157 -1.62 -17.53 -15.92
CA LEU A 157 -2.25 -16.70 -14.90
C LEU A 157 -3.68 -17.15 -14.58
N TRP A 158 -4.38 -17.71 -15.58
CA TRP A 158 -5.73 -18.25 -15.40
C TRP A 158 -5.73 -19.49 -14.50
N ASP A 159 -4.78 -20.39 -14.68
CA ASP A 159 -4.67 -21.60 -13.85
C ASP A 159 -4.29 -21.23 -12.42
N ILE A 160 -3.35 -20.28 -12.25
CA ILE A 160 -2.97 -19.74 -10.94
C ILE A 160 -4.16 -19.04 -10.26
N TYR A 161 -4.91 -18.21 -10.98
CA TYR A 161 -6.08 -17.51 -10.42
C TYR A 161 -7.18 -18.48 -9.95
N ASN A 162 -7.34 -19.61 -10.65
CA ASN A 162 -8.31 -20.65 -10.32
C ASN A 162 -7.70 -21.80 -9.49
N SER A 163 -6.47 -21.64 -8.98
CA SER A 163 -5.79 -22.72 -8.27
C SER A 163 -6.54 -23.12 -6.98
N PRO A 164 -6.49 -24.41 -6.60
CA PRO A 164 -7.00 -24.87 -5.32
C PRO A 164 -6.41 -24.08 -4.14
N GLU A 165 -5.13 -23.70 -4.24
CA GLU A 165 -4.40 -22.91 -3.24
C GLU A 165 -5.03 -21.53 -3.07
N ARG A 166 -5.28 -20.79 -4.15
CA ARG A 166 -5.97 -19.50 -4.08
C ARG A 166 -7.40 -19.66 -3.57
N ARG A 167 -8.12 -20.69 -4.01
CA ARG A 167 -9.49 -20.96 -3.56
C ARG A 167 -9.56 -21.22 -2.07
N LYS A 168 -8.59 -21.97 -1.52
CA LYS A 168 -8.45 -22.21 -0.07
C LYS A 168 -8.34 -20.90 0.72
N TYR A 169 -7.53 -19.94 0.26
CA TYR A 169 -7.43 -18.62 0.89
C TYR A 169 -8.78 -17.91 0.93
N LEU A 170 -9.48 -17.86 -0.21
CA LEU A 170 -10.80 -17.21 -0.31
C LEU A 170 -11.84 -17.87 0.60
N ASP A 171 -11.91 -19.20 0.61
CA ASP A 171 -12.90 -19.93 1.41
C ASP A 171 -12.65 -19.78 2.91
N LEU A 172 -11.39 -19.85 3.35
CA LEU A 172 -11.04 -19.65 4.76
C LEU A 172 -11.28 -18.20 5.21
N LEU A 173 -10.94 -17.22 4.38
CA LEU A 173 -11.20 -15.81 4.72
C LEU A 173 -12.69 -15.49 4.74
N ASP A 174 -13.48 -15.99 3.78
CA ASP A 174 -14.94 -15.82 3.77
C ASP A 174 -15.60 -16.48 4.99
N ALA A 175 -15.09 -17.64 5.43
CA ALA A 175 -15.55 -18.31 6.63
C ALA A 175 -15.10 -17.60 7.93
N GLY A 176 -14.13 -16.67 7.87
CA GLY A 176 -13.55 -15.99 9.04
C GLY A 176 -12.43 -16.77 9.74
N HIS A 177 -11.83 -17.75 9.05
CA HIS A 177 -10.78 -18.65 9.53
C HIS A 177 -9.37 -18.15 9.15
N LYS A 178 -9.13 -16.84 9.23
CA LYS A 178 -7.83 -16.26 8.83
C LYS A 178 -6.64 -16.83 9.62
N ALA A 179 -6.87 -17.24 10.87
CA ALA A 179 -5.85 -17.85 11.73
C ALA A 179 -5.29 -19.17 11.20
N GLU A 180 -5.99 -19.81 10.25
CA GLU A 180 -5.53 -21.04 9.58
C GLU A 180 -4.63 -20.78 8.37
N LEU A 181 -4.45 -19.50 8.00
CA LEU A 181 -3.63 -19.07 6.88
C LEU A 181 -2.34 -18.45 7.42
N GLU A 182 -1.21 -19.03 7.03
CA GLU A 182 0.11 -18.61 7.55
C GLU A 182 0.39 -17.12 7.33
N LEU A 183 0.02 -16.59 6.16
CA LEU A 183 0.12 -15.16 5.84
C LEU A 183 -0.86 -14.28 6.62
N CYS A 184 -2.07 -14.77 6.95
CA CYS A 184 -3.16 -13.90 7.42
C CYS A 184 -3.40 -13.97 8.92
N LYS A 185 -2.80 -14.94 9.63
CA LYS A 185 -3.08 -15.21 11.04
C LYS A 185 -2.84 -14.01 11.96
N ASP A 186 -1.77 -13.25 11.69
CA ASP A 186 -1.34 -12.12 12.51
C ASP A 186 -1.63 -10.75 11.87
N CYS A 187 -2.11 -10.75 10.62
CA CYS A 187 -2.45 -9.54 9.86
C CYS A 187 -3.57 -8.73 10.54
N GLN A 188 -3.29 -7.46 10.82
CA GLN A 188 -4.26 -6.51 11.39
C GLN A 188 -5.09 -5.77 10.33
N THR A 189 -4.79 -5.97 9.04
CA THR A 189 -5.49 -5.30 7.93
C THR A 189 -6.85 -5.97 7.65
N PHE A 190 -7.86 -5.66 8.47
CA PHE A 190 -9.28 -6.06 8.30
C PHE A 190 -10.24 -5.04 8.91
#